data_AF-A0A4Q3ABW1-F1
#
_entry.id   AF-A0A4Q3ABW1-F1
#
_cell.length_a   1.000
_cell.length_b   1.000
_cell.length_c   1.000
_cell.angle_alpha   90.00
_cell.angle_beta   90.00
_cell.angle_gamma   90.00
#
_symmetry.space_group_name_H-M   'P 1'
#
loop_
_entity.id
_entity.type
_entity.pdbx_description
1 polymer ?
#
loop_
_entity_poly.entity_id
_entity_poly.type
_entity_poly.pdbx_seq_one_letter_code
_entity_poly.pdbx_strand_id
1 'polypeptide(L)'
;MDTPPELAIRLQRARFNQALANAELSAIGPLLTNDVVLVAGTDSALLSGRKAQLLAWKREFASPDRTIYLRTPETITLSPIAPIAFEQGKWHGTLASGAMLASGIYT
;
A
#
# COMPACT_ATOMS: atom_id res chain seq x y z
N MET A 1 -15.96 -15.68 8.62
CA MET A 1 -16.88 -14.55 8.40
C MET A 1 -16.13 -13.32 8.88
N ASP A 2 -15.75 -12.41 7.98
CA ASP A 2 -14.99 -11.21 8.33
C ASP A 2 -15.86 -10.29 9.19
N THR A 3 -15.29 -9.73 10.25
CA THR A 3 -16.00 -8.72 11.07
C THR A 3 -16.16 -7.42 10.26
N PRO A 4 -17.17 -6.57 10.53
CA PRO A 4 -17.36 -5.32 9.78
C PRO A 4 -16.11 -4.41 9.72
N PRO A 5 -15.33 -4.23 10.82
CA PRO A 5 -14.07 -3.48 10.76
C PRO A 5 -13.00 -4.14 9.88
N GLU A 6 -12.87 -5.46 9.95
CA GLU A 6 -11.93 -6.21 9.11
C GLU A 6 -12.26 -6.03 7.62
N LEU A 7 -13.53 -6.19 7.25
CA LEU A 7 -13.99 -5.98 5.88
C LEU A 7 -13.68 -4.56 5.38
N ALA A 8 -13.91 -3.55 6.21
CA ALA A 8 -13.60 -2.16 5.88
C ALA A 8 -12.10 -1.95 5.57
N ILE A 9 -11.21 -2.58 6.36
CA ILE A 9 -9.76 -2.53 6.16
C ILE A 9 -9.38 -3.21 4.84
N ARG A 10 -9.90 -4.43 4.56
CA ARG A 10 -9.66 -5.13 3.30
C ARG A 10 -10.11 -4.31 2.09
N LEU A 11 -11.26 -3.65 2.17
CA LEU A 11 -11.76 -2.75 1.13
C LEU A 11 -10.86 -1.52 0.95
N GLN A 12 -10.35 -0.94 2.05
CA GLN A 12 -9.42 0.19 1.99
C GLN A 12 -8.09 -0.21 1.33
N ARG A 13 -7.58 -1.42 1.62
CA ARG A 13 -6.42 -1.99 0.91
C ARG A 13 -6.70 -2.15 -0.57
N ALA A 14 -7.84 -2.73 -0.94
CA ALA A 14 -8.22 -2.91 -2.34
C ALA A 14 -8.28 -1.58 -3.09
N ARG A 15 -8.87 -0.53 -2.48
CA ARG A 15 -8.89 0.83 -3.03
C ARG A 15 -7.48 1.40 -3.20
N PHE A 16 -6.60 1.21 -2.22
CA PHE A 16 -5.20 1.66 -2.32
C PHE A 16 -4.46 0.97 -3.47
N ASN A 17 -4.60 -0.34 -3.59
CA ASN A 17 -3.99 -1.12 -4.68
C ASN A 17 -4.51 -0.67 -6.05
N GLN A 18 -5.82 -0.44 -6.17
CA GLN A 18 -6.41 0.07 -7.41
C GLN A 18 -5.87 1.45 -7.78
N ALA A 19 -5.73 2.35 -6.80
CA ALA A 19 -5.16 3.67 -7.03
C ALA A 19 -3.69 3.60 -7.51
N LEU A 20 -2.88 2.68 -6.96
CA LEU A 20 -1.54 2.41 -7.46
C LEU A 20 -1.56 1.89 -8.90
N ALA A 21 -2.38 0.87 -9.18
CA ALA A 21 -2.50 0.28 -10.51
C ALA A 21 -2.93 1.31 -11.56
N ASN A 22 -3.81 2.25 -11.21
CA ASN A 22 -4.34 3.27 -12.11
C ASN A 22 -3.53 4.58 -12.12
N ALA A 23 -2.44 4.68 -11.36
CA ALA A 23 -1.65 5.92 -11.20
C ALA A 23 -2.47 7.11 -10.63
N GLU A 24 -3.48 6.86 -9.82
CA GLU A 24 -4.39 7.89 -9.30
C GLU A 24 -3.90 8.49 -7.97
N LEU A 25 -2.99 9.46 -8.07
CA LEU A 25 -2.40 10.11 -6.90
C LEU A 25 -3.44 10.80 -5.99
N SER A 26 -4.50 11.37 -6.59
CA SER A 26 -5.60 12.01 -5.86
C SER A 26 -6.40 11.03 -5.00
N ALA A 27 -6.50 9.77 -5.41
CA ALA A 27 -7.16 8.71 -4.64
C ALA A 27 -6.30 8.19 -3.48
N ILE A 28 -4.96 8.27 -3.59
CA ILE A 28 -4.04 7.79 -2.54
C ILE A 28 -4.03 8.73 -1.33
N GLY A 29 -3.98 10.04 -1.56
CA GLY A 29 -3.81 11.04 -0.49
C GLY A 29 -4.79 10.90 0.68
N PRO A 30 -6.11 10.79 0.44
CA PRO A 30 -7.12 10.59 1.48
C PRO A 30 -7.01 9.27 2.25
N LEU A 31 -6.34 8.25 1.71
CA LEU A 31 -6.20 6.92 2.33
C LEU A 31 -5.04 6.84 3.34
N LEU A 32 -4.17 7.85 3.37
CA LEU A 32 -2.98 7.91 4.22
C LEU A 32 -3.23 8.80 5.44
N THR A 33 -2.71 8.46 6.62
CA THR A 33 -2.64 9.41 7.74
C THR A 33 -1.56 10.47 7.47
N ASN A 34 -1.56 11.58 8.22
CA ASN A 34 -0.57 12.65 8.02
C ASN A 34 0.87 12.19 8.32
N ASP A 35 0.99 11.34 9.34
CA ASP A 35 2.21 10.80 9.94
C ASP A 35 2.60 9.41 9.41
N VAL A 36 1.96 8.95 8.32
CA VAL A 36 2.24 7.64 7.73
C VAL A 36 3.73 7.44 7.48
N VAL A 37 4.22 6.24 7.77
CA VAL A 37 5.59 5.81 7.45
C VAL A 37 5.52 4.67 6.45
N LEU A 38 6.29 4.79 5.37
CA LEU A 38 6.52 3.71 4.42
C LEU A 38 7.99 3.32 4.46
N VAL A 39 8.24 2.02 4.65
CA VAL A 39 9.55 1.40 4.41
C VAL A 39 9.47 0.68 3.06
N ALA A 40 10.33 1.05 2.12
CA ALA A 40 10.37 0.44 0.80
C ALA A 40 10.97 -0.97 0.86
N GLY A 41 10.33 -1.92 0.18
CA GLY A 41 10.65 -3.34 0.28
C GLY A 41 11.93 -3.78 -0.44
N THR A 42 12.50 -2.96 -1.32
CA THR A 42 13.66 -3.32 -2.15
C THR A 42 14.97 -2.69 -1.68
N ASP A 43 14.94 -1.50 -1.09
CA ASP A 43 16.12 -0.72 -0.72
C ASP A 43 16.08 -0.19 0.73
N SER A 44 15.04 -0.56 1.49
CA SER A 44 14.81 -0.10 2.86
C SER A 44 14.65 1.43 3.01
N ALA A 45 14.36 2.17 1.92
CA ALA A 45 14.16 3.60 2.00
C ALA A 45 12.98 3.94 2.94
N LEU A 46 13.20 4.90 3.84
CA LEU A 46 12.19 5.37 4.78
C LEU A 46 11.54 6.66 4.26
N LEU A 47 10.23 6.63 4.05
CA LEU A 47 9.42 7.78 3.66
C LEU A 47 8.51 8.18 4.82
N SER A 48 8.85 9.30 5.45
CA SER A 48 8.12 9.82 6.62
C SER A 48 7.11 10.89 6.22
N GLY A 49 5.84 10.62 6.52
CA GLY A 49 4.71 11.51 6.33
C GLY A 49 4.05 11.42 4.95
N ARG A 50 2.77 11.79 4.90
CA ARG A 50 1.91 11.73 3.70
C ARG A 50 2.56 12.41 2.48
N LYS A 51 3.14 13.59 2.68
CA LYS A 51 3.74 14.38 1.59
C LYS A 51 4.92 13.66 0.94
N ALA A 52 5.80 13.04 1.73
CA ALA A 52 6.96 12.31 1.21
C ALA A 52 6.51 11.11 0.38
N GLN A 53 5.54 10.35 0.89
CA GLN A 53 5.00 9.19 0.18
C GLN A 53 4.28 9.58 -1.12
N LEU A 54 3.49 10.66 -1.12
CA LEU A 54 2.82 11.15 -2.34
C LEU A 54 3.82 11.65 -3.40
N LEU A 55 4.93 12.28 -2.98
CA LEU A 55 5.99 12.68 -3.91
C LEU A 55 6.69 11.46 -4.53
N ALA A 56 6.92 10.40 -3.75
CA ALA A 56 7.47 9.15 -4.27
C ALA A 56 6.54 8.53 -5.32
N TRP A 57 5.23 8.40 -5.01
CA TRP A 57 4.26 7.88 -5.98
C TRP A 57 4.14 8.75 -7.22
N LYS A 58 4.17 10.08 -7.09
CA LYS A 58 4.14 10.98 -8.25
C LYS A 58 5.31 10.72 -9.21
N ARG A 59 6.51 10.45 -8.68
CA ARG A 59 7.70 10.12 -9.48
C ARG A 59 7.55 8.76 -10.14
N GLU A 60 7.13 7.75 -9.38
CA GLU A 60 6.88 6.40 -9.90
C GLU A 60 5.86 6.42 -11.05
N PHE A 61 4.76 7.17 -10.90
CA PHE A 61 3.71 7.27 -11.90
C PHE A 61 4.14 7.98 -13.19
N ALA A 62 5.20 8.79 -13.14
CA ALA A 62 5.76 9.42 -14.31
C ALA A 62 6.72 8.50 -15.09
N SER A 63 7.11 7.35 -14.52
CA SER A 63 7.98 6.38 -15.18
C SER A 63 7.19 5.54 -16.21
N PRO A 64 7.66 5.41 -17.46
CA PRO A 64 7.02 4.54 -18.45
C PRO A 64 7.11 3.05 -18.06
N ASP A 65 8.18 2.67 -17.36
CA ASP A 65 8.42 1.30 -16.88
C ASP A 65 8.11 1.16 -15.38
N ARG A 66 7.10 1.89 -14.89
CA ARG A 66 6.74 1.87 -13.47
C ARG A 66 6.39 0.47 -12.98
N THR A 67 6.71 0.24 -11.71
CA THR A 67 6.32 -0.98 -11.01
C THR A 67 4.89 -0.84 -10.48
N ILE A 68 4.06 -1.83 -10.79
CA ILE A 68 2.71 -1.97 -10.23
C ILE A 68 2.83 -2.83 -8.97
N TYR A 69 2.52 -2.24 -7.83
CA TYR A 69 2.57 -2.93 -6.54
C TYR A 69 1.19 -3.42 -6.11
N LEU A 70 1.11 -4.68 -5.68
CA LEU A 70 -0.08 -5.27 -5.08
C LEU A 70 0.25 -5.77 -3.68
N ARG A 71 -0.62 -5.44 -2.71
CA ARG A 71 -0.61 -5.99 -1.36
C ARG A 71 -1.86 -6.83 -1.12
N THR A 72 -1.67 -8.08 -0.72
CA THR A 72 -2.75 -9.03 -0.43
C THR A 72 -2.79 -9.31 1.08
N PRO A 73 -3.79 -8.78 1.82
CA PRO A 73 -3.91 -9.01 3.25
C PRO A 73 -4.21 -10.48 3.55
N GLU A 74 -3.40 -11.10 4.39
CA GLU A 74 -3.63 -12.44 4.91
C GLU A 74 -4.30 -12.37 6.28
N THR A 75 -3.80 -11.50 7.18
CA THR A 75 -4.30 -11.34 8.55
C THR A 75 -4.54 -9.87 8.88
N ILE A 76 -5.65 -9.60 9.57
CA ILE A 76 -5.97 -8.29 10.16
C ILE A 76 -6.24 -8.51 11.64
N THR A 77 -5.42 -7.90 12.49
CA THR A 77 -5.57 -7.95 13.94
C THR A 77 -6.08 -6.60 14.44
N LEU A 78 -7.32 -6.55 14.92
CA LEU A 78 -7.90 -5.35 15.51
C LEU A 78 -7.30 -5.11 16.91
N SER A 79 -6.96 -3.86 17.22
CA SER A 79 -6.57 -3.51 18.59
C SER A 79 -7.80 -3.50 19.50
N PRO A 80 -7.72 -4.09 20.71
CA PRO A 80 -8.82 -4.02 21.68
C PRO A 80 -8.86 -2.68 22.44
N ILE A 81 -7.84 -1.82 22.30
CA ILE A 81 -7.67 -0.59 23.09
C ILE A 81 -7.78 0.68 22.26
N ALA A 82 -7.26 0.67 21.04
CA ALA A 82 -7.18 1.85 20.18
C ALA A 82 -7.90 1.59 18.85
N PRO A 83 -8.38 2.64 18.15
CA PRO A 83 -9.07 2.50 16.86
C PRO A 83 -8.07 2.26 15.71
N ILE A 84 -7.23 1.23 15.86
CA ILE A 84 -6.18 0.83 14.92
C ILE A 84 -6.23 -0.69 14.71
N ALA A 85 -5.67 -1.13 13.60
CA ALA A 85 -5.49 -2.54 13.29
C ALA A 85 -4.10 -2.76 12.69
N PHE A 86 -3.61 -3.98 12.82
CA PHE A 86 -2.36 -4.43 12.21
C PHE A 86 -2.70 -5.36 11.05
N GLU A 87 -2.24 -5.02 9.85
CA GLU A 87 -2.49 -5.78 8.61
C GLU A 87 -1.19 -6.46 8.18
N GLN A 88 -1.20 -7.78 8.04
CA GLN A 88 -0.07 -8.56 7.56
C GLN A 88 -0.46 -9.32 6.30
N GLY A 89 0.50 -9.51 5.39
CA GLY A 89 0.25 -10.30 4.21
C GLY A 89 1.41 -10.29 3.23
N LYS A 90 1.11 -10.59 1.98
CA LYS A 90 2.11 -10.68 0.90
C LYS A 90 2.04 -9.45 0.00
N TRP A 91 3.17 -9.10 -0.58
CA TRP A 91 3.23 -8.08 -1.62
C TRP A 91 4.07 -8.55 -2.80
N HIS A 92 3.78 -7.99 -3.97
CA HIS A 92 4.64 -8.12 -5.14
C HIS A 92 4.65 -6.82 -5.96
N GLY A 93 5.74 -6.60 -6.67
CA GLY A 93 5.91 -5.57 -7.67
C GLY A 93 6.07 -6.22 -9.06
N THR A 94 5.26 -5.79 -10.01
CA THR A 94 5.29 -6.30 -11.40
C THR A 94 5.42 -5.17 -12.40
N LEU A 95 6.11 -5.41 -13.51
CA LEU A 95 6.01 -4.55 -14.68
C LEU A 95 4.63 -4.65 -15.33
N ALA A 96 4.28 -3.68 -16.17
CA ALA A 96 3.07 -3.74 -17.00
C ALA A 96 3.05 -4.96 -17.93
N SER A 97 4.21 -5.49 -18.31
CA SER A 97 4.35 -6.76 -19.07
C SER A 97 3.96 -8.01 -18.27
N GLY A 98 3.73 -7.89 -16.96
CA GLY A 98 3.45 -9.00 -16.05
C GLY A 98 4.70 -9.65 -15.44
N ALA A 99 5.90 -9.21 -15.82
CA ALA A 99 7.13 -9.70 -15.21
C ALA A 99 7.22 -9.29 -13.74
N MET A 100 7.41 -10.25 -12.84
CA MET A 100 7.57 -10.01 -11.41
C MET A 100 9.00 -9.51 -11.14
N LEU A 101 9.12 -8.35 -10.49
CA LEU A 101 10.39 -7.71 -10.15
C LEU A 101 10.80 -7.95 -8.69
N ALA A 102 9.82 -7.96 -7.79
CA ALA A 102 10.05 -8.14 -6.36
C ALA A 102 8.81 -8.73 -5.69
N SER A 103 9.01 -9.40 -4.56
CA SER A 103 7.94 -9.87 -3.70
C SER A 103 8.43 -10.03 -2.27
N GLY A 104 7.49 -10.13 -1.34
CA GLY A 104 7.80 -10.33 0.07
C GLY A 104 6.58 -10.37 0.96
N ILE A 105 6.84 -10.25 2.26
CA ILE A 105 5.83 -10.14 3.30
C ILE A 105 5.83 -8.68 3.77
N TYR A 106 4.65 -8.16 4.09
CA TYR A 106 4.50 -6.85 4.73
C TYR A 106 3.74 -6.98 6.05
N THR A 107 3.96 -5.97 6.88
CA THR A 107 3.31 -5.75 8.17
C THR A 107 3.05 -4.26 8.35
#